data_AF-A0A929ESR0-F1
#
_entry.id   AF-A0A929ESR0-F1
#
_cell.length_a   1.000
_cell.length_b   1.000
_cell.length_c   1.000
_cell.angle_alpha   90.00
_cell.angle_beta   90.00
_cell.angle_gamma   90.00
#
_symmetry.space_group_name_H-M   'P 1'
#
loop_
_entity.id
_entity.type
_entity.pdbx_description
1 polymer ?
#
loop_
_entity_poly.entity_id
_entity_poly.type
_entity_poly.pdbx_seq_one_letter_code
_entity_poly.pdbx_strand_id
1 'polypeptide(L)'
;MGFDAKKFLQTQLVPREETVPVPDMKDFFPEGEKPEWKVRGLTGVELARSNEAVARNKDIAAILEGLISQNNQAKIDSVKQLIGTDDKVPNDIAKRIELFIMGSVEAVDIDIANKICTAFPVEFFEITNKITVLTGQGHVPGKPKPSGETQKSK
;
A
#
# COMPACT_ATOMS: atom_id res chain seq x y z
N MET A 1 -26.83 -13.81 -20.79
CA MET A 1 -25.68 -13.40 -21.64
C MET A 1 -24.41 -13.96 -21.02
N GLY A 2 -23.48 -14.48 -21.85
CA GLY A 2 -22.20 -15.02 -21.39
C GLY A 2 -21.13 -13.92 -21.23
N PHE A 3 -20.00 -14.29 -20.64
CA PHE A 3 -18.84 -13.40 -20.48
C PHE A 3 -18.20 -13.06 -21.84
N ASP A 4 -18.05 -11.77 -22.14
CA ASP A 4 -17.37 -11.31 -23.37
C ASP A 4 -15.86 -11.22 -23.15
N ALA A 5 -15.18 -12.35 -23.38
CA ALA A 5 -13.74 -12.46 -23.20
C ALA A 5 -12.94 -11.53 -24.14
N LYS A 6 -13.42 -11.30 -25.37
CA LYS A 6 -12.73 -10.43 -26.33
C LYS A 6 -12.76 -8.98 -25.85
N LYS A 7 -13.92 -8.50 -25.43
CA LYS A 7 -14.07 -7.15 -24.87
C LYS A 7 -13.23 -6.99 -23.61
N PHE A 8 -13.24 -7.98 -22.71
CA PHE A 8 -12.45 -7.92 -21.48
C PHE A 8 -10.95 -7.79 -21.76
N LEU A 9 -10.39 -8.65 -22.62
CA LEU A 9 -8.95 -8.64 -22.97
C LEU A 9 -8.52 -7.36 -23.71
N GLN A 10 -9.43 -6.71 -24.43
CA GLN A 10 -9.15 -5.44 -25.12
C GLN A 10 -9.33 -4.21 -24.24
N THR A 11 -9.99 -4.35 -23.08
CA THR A 11 -10.25 -3.23 -22.19
C THR A 11 -9.00 -2.93 -21.37
N GLN A 12 -8.50 -1.69 -21.44
CA GLN A 12 -7.48 -1.24 -20.51
C GLN A 12 -8.10 -1.08 -19.13
N LEU A 13 -7.70 -1.92 -18.19
CA LEU A 13 -8.13 -1.83 -16.79
C LEU A 13 -7.08 -1.04 -16.01
N VAL A 14 -7.53 -0.03 -15.26
CA VAL A 14 -6.68 0.82 -14.42
C VAL A 14 -7.09 0.68 -12.95
N PRO A 15 -6.15 0.86 -12.01
CA PRO A 15 -6.45 0.83 -10.59
C PRO A 15 -7.52 1.86 -10.26
N ARG A 16 -8.40 1.53 -9.32
CA ARG A 16 -9.24 2.56 -8.69
C ARG A 16 -8.35 3.40 -7.80
N GLU A 17 -8.56 4.71 -7.81
CA GLU A 17 -7.91 5.67 -6.92
C GLU A 17 -8.98 6.37 -6.08
N GLU A 18 -8.69 6.57 -4.79
CA GLU A 18 -9.49 7.39 -3.89
C GLU A 18 -8.59 8.18 -2.96
N THR A 19 -9.15 9.23 -2.37
CA THR A 19 -8.48 10.04 -1.37
C THR A 19 -9.03 9.74 0.02
N VAL A 20 -8.12 9.66 1.00
CA VAL A 20 -8.43 9.44 2.42
C VAL A 20 -8.08 10.72 3.19
N PRO A 21 -9.05 11.37 3.87
CA PRO A 21 -8.76 12.51 4.72
C PRO A 21 -7.83 12.12 5.88
N VAL A 22 -6.81 12.93 6.16
CA VAL A 22 -5.83 12.72 7.25
C VAL A 22 -5.66 14.00 8.08
N PRO A 23 -6.73 14.49 8.74
CA PRO A 23 -6.75 15.81 9.38
C PRO A 23 -5.67 15.98 10.46
N ASP A 24 -5.30 14.91 11.16
CA ASP A 24 -4.31 14.95 12.23
C ASP A 24 -2.87 15.04 11.69
N MET A 25 -2.67 14.83 10.40
CA MET A 25 -1.39 14.99 9.70
C MET A 25 -1.25 16.36 9.01
N LYS A 26 -2.18 17.30 9.22
CA LYS A 26 -2.24 18.60 8.51
C LYS A 26 -0.95 19.41 8.52
N ASP A 27 -0.16 19.32 9.60
CA ASP A 27 1.06 20.10 9.76
C ASP A 27 2.18 19.66 8.80
N PHE A 28 2.02 18.50 8.14
CA PHE A 28 2.94 17.98 7.13
C PHE A 28 2.47 18.25 5.69
N PHE A 29 1.36 18.94 5.50
CA PHE A 29 0.86 19.38 4.19
C PHE A 29 1.12 20.87 3.98
N PRO A 30 1.21 21.34 2.72
CA PRO A 30 1.33 22.77 2.43
C PRO A 30 0.19 23.60 3.02
N GLU A 31 0.48 24.82 3.43
CA GLU A 31 -0.52 25.72 4.03
C GLU A 31 -1.69 25.98 3.07
N GLY A 32 -2.91 25.73 3.55
CA GLY A 32 -4.14 25.92 2.76
C GLY A 32 -4.55 24.72 1.92
N GLU A 33 -3.76 23.64 1.87
CA GLU A 33 -4.18 22.38 1.25
C GLU A 33 -4.99 21.51 2.21
N LYS A 34 -5.91 20.72 1.64
CA LYS A 34 -6.65 19.73 2.42
C LYS A 34 -5.72 18.55 2.71
N PRO A 35 -5.57 18.13 3.97
CA PRO A 35 -4.71 17.02 4.32
C PRO A 35 -5.38 15.71 3.89
N GLU A 36 -4.94 15.21 2.75
CA GLU A 36 -5.62 14.16 1.99
C GLU A 36 -4.57 13.20 1.41
N TRP A 37 -4.67 11.92 1.74
CA TRP A 37 -3.76 10.87 1.27
C TRP A 37 -4.36 10.12 0.08
N LYS A 38 -3.65 10.08 -1.06
CA LYS A 38 -4.13 9.40 -2.27
C LYS A 38 -3.69 7.94 -2.28
N VAL A 39 -4.65 7.04 -2.50
CA VAL A 39 -4.42 5.60 -2.56
C VAL A 39 -5.04 4.97 -3.79
N ARG A 40 -4.53 3.79 -4.14
CA ARG A 40 -5.05 2.94 -5.20
C ARG A 40 -5.28 1.50 -4.77
N GLY A 41 -6.11 0.80 -5.55
CA GLY A 41 -6.19 -0.66 -5.49
C GLY A 41 -4.88 -1.32 -5.95
N LEU A 42 -4.59 -2.50 -5.38
CA LEU A 42 -3.42 -3.30 -5.73
C LEU A 42 -3.73 -4.27 -6.87
N THR A 43 -2.69 -4.62 -7.62
CA THR A 43 -2.67 -5.77 -8.52
C THR A 43 -2.57 -7.09 -7.74
N GLY A 44 -2.85 -8.22 -8.40
CA GLY A 44 -2.73 -9.53 -7.76
C GLY A 44 -1.32 -9.84 -7.24
N VAL A 45 -0.28 -9.39 -7.95
CA VAL A 45 1.13 -9.59 -7.55
C VAL A 45 1.46 -8.75 -6.30
N GLU A 46 1.02 -7.50 -6.26
CA GLU A 46 1.23 -6.62 -5.09
C GLU A 46 0.49 -7.13 -3.85
N LEU A 47 -0.74 -7.62 -4.03
CA LEU A 47 -1.49 -8.27 -2.95
C LEU A 47 -0.78 -9.53 -2.45
N ALA A 48 -0.25 -10.36 -3.37
CA ALA A 48 0.53 -11.54 -3.00
C ALA A 48 1.78 -11.16 -2.20
N ARG A 49 2.55 -10.16 -2.64
CA ARG A 49 3.73 -9.65 -1.91
C ARG A 49 3.38 -9.13 -0.52
N SER A 50 2.25 -8.43 -0.39
CA SER A 50 1.75 -7.95 0.91
C SER A 50 1.42 -9.13 1.84
N ASN A 51 0.89 -10.24 1.31
CA ASN A 51 0.66 -11.46 2.08
C ASN A 51 1.98 -12.20 2.40
N GLU A 52 2.95 -12.22 1.49
CA GLU A 52 4.29 -12.80 1.73
C GLU A 52 5.07 -12.05 2.82
N ALA A 53 4.77 -10.76 3.04
CA ALA A 53 5.31 -10.01 4.17
C ALA A 53 5.07 -10.71 5.52
N VAL A 54 3.91 -11.35 5.67
CA VAL A 54 3.56 -12.15 6.85
C VAL A 54 4.47 -13.37 6.98
N ALA A 55 4.77 -14.04 5.87
CA ALA A 55 5.68 -15.18 5.85
C ALA A 55 7.12 -14.75 6.14
N ARG A 56 7.62 -13.72 5.46
CA ARG A 56 8.95 -13.13 5.72
C ARG A 56 9.10 -12.66 7.16
N ASN A 57 8.07 -12.08 7.76
CA ASN A 57 8.10 -11.64 9.15
C ASN A 57 8.25 -12.82 10.14
N LYS A 58 7.60 -13.96 9.85
CA LYS A 58 7.79 -15.21 10.61
C LYS A 58 9.19 -15.78 10.42
N ASP A 59 9.71 -15.75 9.20
CA ASP A 59 11.04 -16.27 8.87
C ASP A 59 12.15 -15.40 9.44
N ILE A 60 12.01 -14.06 9.37
CA ILE A 60 12.91 -13.11 10.03
C ILE A 60 12.90 -13.35 11.53
N ALA A 61 11.74 -13.60 12.15
CA ALA A 61 11.69 -13.93 13.56
C ALA A 61 12.42 -15.23 13.91
N ALA A 62 12.28 -16.27 13.09
CA ALA A 62 13.00 -17.55 13.26
C ALA A 62 14.51 -17.41 12.99
N ILE A 63 14.89 -16.60 11.99
CA ILE A 63 16.27 -16.23 11.70
C ILE A 63 16.85 -15.37 12.81
N LEU A 64 16.09 -14.45 13.42
CA LEU A 64 16.51 -13.65 14.58
C LEU A 64 16.73 -14.52 15.81
N GLU A 65 15.85 -15.48 16.11
CA GLU A 65 16.08 -16.49 17.15
C GLU A 65 17.37 -17.27 16.88
N GLY A 66 17.65 -17.58 15.61
CA GLY A 66 18.92 -18.18 15.17
C GLY A 66 20.13 -17.22 15.23
N LEU A 67 19.98 -15.93 14.92
CA LEU A 67 21.04 -14.92 14.85
C LEU A 67 21.36 -14.27 16.20
N ILE A 68 20.49 -14.39 17.20
CA ILE A 68 20.83 -14.11 18.61
C ILE A 68 21.98 -15.03 19.05
N SER A 69 22.19 -16.17 18.40
CA SER A 69 23.40 -16.99 18.58
C SER A 69 24.65 -16.47 17.86
N GLN A 70 24.53 -15.47 16.96
CA GLN A 70 25.59 -14.92 16.11
C GLN A 70 25.51 -13.37 15.96
N ASN A 71 25.52 -12.66 17.09
CA ASN A 71 26.17 -11.35 17.31
C ASN A 71 25.97 -10.19 16.30
N ASN A 72 24.80 -10.03 15.69
CA ASN A 72 24.49 -8.87 14.81
C ASN A 72 23.34 -7.98 15.35
N GLN A 73 23.43 -7.57 16.62
CA GLN A 73 22.44 -6.79 17.38
C GLN A 73 22.06 -5.41 16.78
N ALA A 74 23.00 -4.67 16.19
CA ALA A 74 22.83 -3.23 15.95
C ALA A 74 21.73 -2.83 14.93
N LYS A 75 21.50 -3.60 13.86
CA LYS A 75 20.41 -3.32 12.90
C LYS A 75 19.04 -3.76 13.39
N ILE A 76 19.02 -4.74 14.29
CA ILE A 76 17.81 -5.31 14.86
C ILE A 76 17.18 -4.32 15.84
N ASP A 77 18.01 -3.66 16.64
CA ASP A 77 17.55 -2.76 17.69
C ASP A 77 16.90 -1.48 17.13
N SER A 78 17.36 -0.98 15.98
CA SER A 78 16.78 0.22 15.33
C SER A 78 15.35 -0.02 14.85
N VAL A 79 15.07 -1.21 14.30
CA VAL A 79 13.73 -1.60 13.84
C VAL A 79 12.79 -1.84 15.03
N LYS A 80 13.29 -2.48 16.10
CA LYS A 80 12.53 -2.68 17.35
C LYS A 80 12.19 -1.36 18.05
N GLN A 81 13.14 -0.43 18.11
CA GLN A 81 12.94 0.89 18.72
C GLN A 81 11.90 1.74 17.98
N LEU A 82 11.82 1.63 16.65
CA LEU A 82 10.85 2.39 15.84
C LEU A 82 9.39 1.93 16.03
N ILE A 83 9.18 0.65 16.36
CA ILE A 83 7.85 0.04 16.48
C ILE A 83 7.40 -0.03 17.95
N GLY A 84 8.30 0.22 18.91
CA GLY A 84 7.97 0.32 20.34
C GLY A 84 7.64 -1.03 21.01
N THR A 85 8.04 -2.15 20.41
CA THR A 85 7.84 -3.49 20.97
C THR A 85 9.16 -4.23 21.11
N ASP A 86 9.40 -4.81 22.29
CA ASP A 86 10.44 -5.82 22.53
C ASP A 86 10.14 -7.16 21.78
N ASP A 87 8.92 -7.29 21.25
CA ASP A 87 8.39 -8.47 20.56
C ASP A 87 8.34 -8.34 19.02
N LYS A 88 8.15 -9.51 18.38
CA LYS A 88 7.96 -9.68 16.93
C LYS A 88 6.87 -8.73 16.42
N VAL A 89 7.15 -7.99 15.34
CA VAL A 89 6.15 -7.15 14.66
C VAL A 89 4.90 -7.99 14.38
N PRO A 90 3.69 -7.56 14.78
CA PRO A 90 2.50 -8.33 14.47
C PRO A 90 2.32 -8.51 12.97
N ASN A 91 1.91 -9.72 12.56
CA ASN A 91 1.76 -10.05 11.13
C ASN A 91 0.82 -9.10 10.38
N ASP A 92 -0.21 -8.59 11.05
CA ASP A 92 -1.12 -7.61 10.45
C ASP A 92 -0.39 -6.28 10.14
N ILE A 93 0.50 -5.83 11.03
CA ILE A 93 1.31 -4.62 10.82
C ILE A 93 2.28 -4.83 9.65
N ALA A 94 2.99 -5.98 9.62
CA ALA A 94 3.89 -6.29 8.52
C ALA A 94 3.17 -6.29 7.16
N LYS A 95 1.97 -6.87 7.09
CA LYS A 95 1.13 -6.83 5.88
C LYS A 95 0.70 -5.40 5.55
N ARG A 96 0.25 -4.63 6.55
CA ARG A 96 -0.27 -3.27 6.35
C ARG A 96 0.80 -2.29 5.90
N ILE A 97 2.05 -2.44 6.35
CA ILE A 97 3.17 -1.64 5.85
C ILE A 97 3.35 -1.84 4.35
N GLU A 98 3.32 -3.08 3.87
CA GLU A 98 3.44 -3.38 2.44
C GLU A 98 2.23 -2.91 1.65
N LEU A 99 1.01 -3.06 2.20
CA LEU A 99 -0.20 -2.46 1.62
C LEU A 99 -0.05 -0.95 1.47
N PHE A 100 0.42 -0.27 2.50
CA PHE A 100 0.59 1.18 2.53
C PHE A 100 1.61 1.66 1.48
N ILE A 101 2.78 1.01 1.41
CA ILE A 101 3.83 1.32 0.44
C ILE A 101 3.35 1.11 -1.00
N MET A 102 2.73 -0.04 -1.29
CA MET A 102 2.31 -0.37 -2.65
C MET A 102 1.05 0.38 -3.08
N GLY A 103 0.15 0.65 -2.14
CA GLY A 103 -1.16 1.23 -2.41
C GLY A 103 -1.20 2.75 -2.31
N SER A 104 -0.14 3.41 -1.84
CA SER A 104 -0.01 4.87 -1.96
C SER A 104 0.26 5.26 -3.41
N VAL A 105 -0.41 6.32 -3.87
CA VAL A 105 -0.20 6.86 -5.23
C VAL A 105 1.15 7.57 -5.31
N GLU A 106 1.49 8.32 -4.26
CA GLU A 106 2.81 8.88 -4.09
C GLU A 106 3.77 7.81 -3.56
N ALA A 107 5.03 7.88 -4.00
CA ALA A 107 6.03 6.91 -3.58
C ALA A 107 6.34 7.07 -2.09
N VAL A 108 6.23 5.98 -1.36
CA VAL A 108 6.43 5.92 0.09
C VAL A 108 7.48 4.86 0.38
N ASP A 109 8.43 5.16 1.25
CA ASP A 109 9.40 4.19 1.73
C ASP A 109 8.97 3.58 3.08
N ILE A 110 9.76 2.61 3.54
CA ILE A 110 9.50 1.90 4.78
C ILE A 110 9.61 2.80 6.03
N ASP A 111 10.45 3.83 5.98
CA ASP A 111 10.68 4.72 7.12
C ASP A 111 9.46 5.62 7.35
N ILE A 112 8.88 6.17 6.28
CA ILE A 112 7.62 6.92 6.32
C ILE A 112 6.48 6.00 6.79
N ALA A 113 6.37 4.80 6.23
CA ALA A 113 5.32 3.85 6.60
C ALA A 113 5.37 3.50 8.10
N ASN A 114 6.58 3.21 8.62
CA ASN A 114 6.78 2.96 10.04
C ASN A 114 6.47 4.19 10.89
N LYS A 115 6.90 5.39 10.47
CA LYS A 115 6.66 6.62 11.23
C LYS A 115 5.17 6.94 11.35
N ILE A 116 4.41 6.76 10.27
CA ILE A 116 2.95 6.95 10.26
C ILE A 116 2.28 5.84 11.10
N CYS A 117 2.68 4.58 10.96
CA CYS A 117 2.17 3.49 11.79
C CYS A 117 2.36 3.76 13.29
N THR A 118 3.49 4.35 13.69
CA THR A 118 3.81 4.63 15.09
C THR A 118 3.17 5.93 15.60
N ALA A 119 3.14 7.00 14.81
CA ALA A 119 2.70 8.33 15.25
C ALA A 119 1.22 8.64 14.92
N PHE A 120 0.69 8.07 13.84
CA PHE A 120 -0.66 8.29 13.32
C PHE A 120 -1.34 6.93 13.02
N PRO A 121 -1.49 6.06 14.05
CA PRO A 121 -1.98 4.70 13.84
C PRO A 121 -3.42 4.64 13.32
N VAL A 122 -4.28 5.62 13.65
CA VAL A 122 -5.67 5.65 13.17
C VAL A 122 -5.68 5.87 11.66
N GLU A 123 -5.00 6.91 11.19
CA GLU A 123 -4.84 7.25 9.77
C GLU A 123 -4.21 6.09 9.01
N PHE A 124 -3.15 5.48 9.56
CA PHE A 124 -2.49 4.32 8.97
C PHE A 124 -3.48 3.17 8.70
N PHE A 125 -4.33 2.85 9.67
CA PHE A 125 -5.34 1.79 9.53
C PHE A 125 -6.45 2.19 8.57
N GLU A 126 -6.91 3.44 8.59
CA GLU A 126 -7.93 3.94 7.65
C GLU A 126 -7.44 3.90 6.20
N ILE A 127 -6.21 4.34 5.95
CA ILE A 127 -5.57 4.32 4.64
C ILE A 127 -5.43 2.87 4.14
N THR A 128 -4.87 1.98 4.96
CA THR A 128 -4.68 0.57 4.58
C THR A 128 -5.99 -0.21 4.42
N ASN A 129 -7.03 0.14 5.19
CA ASN A 129 -8.38 -0.37 5.00
C ASN A 129 -8.95 0.09 3.65
N LYS A 130 -8.78 1.36 3.29
CA LYS A 130 -9.22 1.88 1.99
C LYS A 130 -8.53 1.15 0.83
N ILE A 131 -7.21 0.94 0.90
CA ILE A 131 -6.45 0.18 -0.10
C ILE A 131 -7.04 -1.24 -0.25
N THR A 132 -7.37 -1.89 0.86
CA THR A 132 -7.99 -3.23 0.87
C THR A 132 -9.35 -3.22 0.18
N VAL A 133 -10.19 -2.23 0.48
CA VAL A 133 -11.51 -2.06 -0.17
C VAL A 133 -11.36 -1.86 -1.68
N LEU A 134 -10.49 -0.95 -2.12
CA LEU A 134 -10.25 -0.69 -3.55
C LEU A 134 -9.72 -1.93 -4.27
N THR A 135 -8.82 -2.67 -3.63
CA THR A 135 -8.28 -3.92 -4.16
C THR A 135 -9.39 -4.97 -4.35
N GLY A 136 -10.30 -5.09 -3.38
CA GLY A 136 -11.45 -6.00 -3.46
C GLY A 136 -12.47 -5.62 -4.54
N GLN A 137 -12.58 -4.33 -4.90
CA GLN A 137 -13.45 -3.86 -5.98
C GLN A 137 -12.88 -4.09 -7.39
N GLY A 138 -11.61 -4.50 -7.48
CA GLY A 138 -10.91 -4.70 -8.75
C GLY A 138 -10.70 -3.41 -9.54
N HIS A 139 -10.01 -3.56 -10.67
CA HIS A 139 -9.70 -2.46 -11.57
C HIS A 139 -10.93 -2.06 -12.40
N VAL A 140 -10.97 -0.80 -12.85
CA VAL A 140 -12.03 -0.26 -13.70
C VAL A 140 -11.53 -0.04 -15.13
N PRO A 141 -12.41 -0.09 -16.15
CA PRO A 141 -12.04 0.38 -17.48
C PRO A 141 -11.50 1.81 -17.41
N GLY A 142 -10.29 2.02 -17.91
CA GLY A 142 -9.71 3.34 -18.08
C GLY A 142 -10.55 4.17 -19.07
N LYS A 143 -10.36 5.50 -19.05
CA LYS A 143 -10.99 6.36 -20.07
C LYS A 143 -10.66 5.82 -21.46
N PRO A 144 -11.66 5.59 -22.33
CA PRO A 144 -11.39 5.10 -23.67
C PRO A 144 -10.42 6.04 -24.37
N LYS A 145 -9.44 5.48 -25.10
CA LYS A 145 -8.59 6.28 -25.99
C LYS A 145 -9.52 7.11 -26.89
N PRO A 146 -9.26 8.42 -27.09
CA PRO A 146 -10.02 9.18 -28.07
C PRO A 146 -9.89 8.46 -29.42
N SER A 147 -11.02 8.08 -30.03
CA SER A 147 -11.00 7.69 -31.43
C SER A 147 -10.44 8.87 -32.22
N GLY A 148 -9.40 8.62 -33.02
CA GLY A 148 -8.65 9.65 -33.74
C GLY A 148 -9.55 10.61 -34.52
N GLU A 149 -9.03 11.83 -34.72
CA GLU A 149 -9.71 12.96 -35.36
C GLU A 149 -10.61 12.53 -36.52
N THR A 150 -11.90 12.86 -36.42
CA THR A 150 -12.83 12.79 -37.54
C THR A 150 -12.25 13.59 -38.69
N GLN A 151 -11.78 12.92 -39.75
CA GLN A 151 -11.44 13.58 -41.00
C GLN A 151 -12.68 14.34 -41.46
N LYS A 152 -12.56 15.68 -41.56
CA LYS A 152 -13.56 16.51 -42.22
C LYS A 152 -13.73 15.98 -43.64
N SER A 153 -14.91 15.43 -43.95
CA SER A 153 -15.30 15.15 -45.33
C SER A 153 -15.20 16.45 -46.14
N LYS A 154 -14.50 16.37 -47.27
CA LYS A 154 -14.43 17.42 -48.29
C LYS A 154 -15.75 17.55 -49.04
#